data_AF-A0A392TP72-F1
#
_entry.id   AF-A0A392TP72-F1
#
_cell.length_a   1.000
_cell.length_b   1.000
_cell.length_c   1.000
_cell.angle_alpha   90.00
_cell.angle_beta   90.00
_cell.angle_gamma   90.00
#
_symmetry.space_group_name_H-M   'P 1'
#
loop_
_entity.id
_entity.type
_entity.pdbx_description
1 polymer ?
#
loop_
_entity_poly.entity_id
_entity_poly.type
_entity_poly.pdbx_seq_one_letter_code
_entity_poly.pdbx_strand_id
1 'polypeptide(L)' 'MPIPNCTCHQRSSCAAMRLARSNHRLLHVMRFLIGLNDEFNTVKSQIFLLDLLPSITKIFSMVLQFERQN' A
#
# COMPACT_ATOMS: atom_id res chain seq x y z
N MET A 1 11.00 -2.52 7.19
CA MET A 1 10.85 -3.06 8.56
C MET A 1 10.28 -4.47 8.47
N PRO A 2 10.92 -5.48 9.05
CA PRO A 2 10.39 -6.84 9.04
C PRO A 2 9.11 -6.93 9.88
N ILE A 3 8.11 -7.69 9.41
CA ILE A 3 6.91 -7.99 10.18
C ILE A 3 7.29 -9.01 11.26
N PRO A 4 6.98 -8.78 12.55
CA PRO A 4 7.30 -9.73 13.61
C PRO A 4 6.56 -11.06 13.38
N ASN A 5 7.19 -12.18 13.74
CA ASN A 5 6.55 -13.50 13.69
C ASN A 5 5.77 -13.75 14.99
N CYS A 6 4.56 -14.32 14.88
CA CYS A 6 3.78 -14.76 16.04
C CYS A 6 3.95 -16.26 16.27
N THR A 7 4.08 -16.62 17.54
CA THR A 7 4.16 -18.00 18.04
C THR A 7 2.78 -18.63 18.24
N CYS A 8 1.70 -17.93 17.89
CA CYS A 8 0.33 -18.40 18.02
C CYS A 8 0.08 -19.63 17.13
N HIS A 9 -0.64 -20.62 17.68
CA HIS A 9 -0.98 -21.87 16.99
C HIS A 9 -1.66 -21.63 15.62
N GLN A 10 -2.53 -20.62 15.53
CA GLN A 10 -3.16 -20.17 14.29
C GLN A 10 -2.72 -18.74 13.93
N ARG A 11 -1.64 -18.60 13.16
CA ARG A 11 -1.07 -17.29 12.74
C ARG A 11 -2.03 -16.39 11.95
N SER A 12 -3.01 -16.98 11.28
CA SER A 12 -4.05 -16.26 10.52
C SER A 12 -5.15 -15.67 11.41
N SER A 13 -5.42 -16.27 12.57
CA SER A 13 -6.46 -15.83 13.50
C SER A 13 -6.00 -14.69 14.41
N CYS A 14 -4.68 -14.58 14.65
CA CYS A 14 -4.11 -13.51 15.48
C CYS A 14 -4.44 -12.11 14.92
N ALA A 15 -5.32 -11.38 15.61
CA ALA A 15 -5.78 -10.05 15.22
C ALA A 15 -4.63 -9.05 15.15
N ALA A 16 -3.70 -9.09 16.12
CA ALA A 16 -2.50 -8.25 16.13
C ALA A 16 -1.63 -8.47 14.88
N MET A 17 -1.48 -9.72 14.43
CA MET A 17 -0.73 -10.04 13.22
C MET A 17 -1.46 -9.63 11.94
N ARG A 18 -2.79 -9.74 11.89
CA ARG A 18 -3.56 -9.19 10.75
C ARG A 18 -3.36 -7.68 10.65
N LEU A 19 -3.46 -6.97 11.77
CA LEU A 19 -3.24 -5.53 11.83
C LEU A 19 -1.81 -5.16 11.44
N ALA A 20 -0.80 -5.85 11.99
CA ALA A 20 0.60 -5.62 11.65
C ALA A 20 0.89 -5.84 10.16
N ARG A 21 0.32 -6.89 9.54
CA ARG A 21 0.43 -7.12 8.10
C ARG A 21 -0.27 -6.04 7.27
N SER A 22 -1.45 -5.60 7.69
CA SER A 22 -2.18 -4.51 7.02
C SER A 22 -1.39 -3.21 7.10
N ASN A 23 -0.90 -2.85 8.29
CA ASN A 23 -0.10 -1.66 8.53
C ASN A 23 1.22 -1.69 7.77
N HIS A 24 1.87 -2.86 7.66
CA HIS A 24 3.07 -3.02 6.85
C HIS A 24 2.78 -2.78 5.35
N ARG A 25 1.66 -3.29 4.82
CA ARG A 25 1.24 -3.02 3.43
C ARG A 25 0.97 -1.53 3.22
N LEU A 26 0.26 -0.89 4.16
CA LEU A 26 0.00 0.55 4.18
C LEU A 26 1.31 1.35 4.11
N LEU A 27 2.25 1.07 5.01
CA LEU A 27 3.56 1.75 5.05
C LEU A 27 4.40 1.48 3.81
N HIS A 28 4.27 0.30 3.20
CA HIS A 28 4.96 -0.03 1.95
C HIS A 28 4.42 0.81 0.78
N VAL A 29 3.10 0.92 0.66
CA VAL A 29 2.46 1.77 -0.35
C VAL A 29 2.82 3.23 -0.13
N MET A 30 2.71 3.73 1.11
CA MET A 30 3.08 5.12 1.43
C MET A 30 4.53 5.43 1.06
N ARG A 31 5.48 4.54 1.37
CA ARG A 31 6.89 4.72 0.98
C ARG A 31 7.07 4.79 -0.54
N PHE A 32 6.35 3.97 -1.28
CA PHE A 32 6.36 4.04 -2.75
C PHE A 32 5.83 5.39 -3.25
N LEU A 33 4.70 5.86 -2.73
CA LEU A 33 4.12 7.15 -3.11
C LEU A 33 4.99 8.35 -2.75
N ILE A 34 5.68 8.32 -1.60
CA ILE A 34 6.64 9.35 -1.19
C ILE A 34 7.82 9.41 -2.17
N GLY A 35 8.24 8.27 -2.70
CA GLY A 35 9.32 8.20 -3.70
C GLY A 35 8.91 8.57 -5.13
N LEU A 36 7.62 8.73 -5.43
CA LEU A 36 7.15 9.17 -6.76
C LEU A 36 7.34 10.68 -6.94
N ASN A 37 7.64 11.10 -8.17
CA ASN A 37 7.82 12.51 -8.55
C ASN A 37 6.56 13.36 -8.27
N ASP A 38 6.72 14.67 -8.15
CA ASP A 38 5.62 15.61 -7.83
C ASP A 38 4.54 15.68 -8.92
N GLU A 39 4.88 15.32 -10.15
CA GLU A 39 3.94 15.19 -11.26
C GLU A 39 2.83 14.15 -11.00
N PHE A 40 3.10 13.17 -10.14
CA PHE A 40 2.14 12.12 -9.76
C PHE A 40 1.26 12.49 -8.57
N ASN A 41 1.26 13.75 -8.10
CA ASN A 41 0.48 14.18 -6.94
C ASN A 41 -1.03 13.90 -7.09
N THR A 42 -1.58 13.98 -8.31
CA THR A 42 -2.98 13.59 -8.60
C THR A 42 -3.23 12.11 -8.33
N VAL A 43 -2.30 11.24 -8.75
CA VAL A 43 -2.37 9.79 -8.53
C VAL A 43 -2.19 9.46 -7.04
N LYS A 44 -1.28 10.15 -6.35
CA LYS A 44 -1.10 10.03 -4.88
C LYS A 44 -2.41 10.34 -4.16
N SER A 45 -3.04 11.49 -4.46
CA SER A 45 -4.32 11.90 -3.84
C SER A 45 -5.44 10.90 -4.10
N GLN A 46 -5.57 10.36 -5.32
CA GLN A 46 -6.56 9.32 -5.63
C GLN A 46 -6.32 8.03 -4.84
N ILE A 47 -5.06 7.64 -4.63
CA ILE A 47 -4.70 6.44 -3.86
C ILE A 47 -4.97 6.64 -2.36
N PHE A 48 -4.74 7.85 -1.83
CA PHE A 48 -5.07 8.20 -0.44
C PHE A 48 -6.59 8.28 -0.19
N LEU A 49 -7.38 8.69 -1.19
CA LEU A 49 -8.83 8.81 -1.07
C LEU A 49 -9.55 7.45 -1.13
N LEU A 50 -8.91 6.44 -1.72
CA LEU A 50 -9.37 5.06 -1.63
C LEU A 50 -9.02 4.53 -0.23
N ASP A 51 -9.94 4.68 0.74
CA ASP A 51 -9.85 4.17 2.13
C ASP A 51 -9.29 2.74 2.26
N LEU A 52 -9.44 1.94 1.19
CA LEU A 52 -8.77 0.67 1.00
C LEU A 52 -7.58 0.88 0.05
N LEU A 53 -6.38 1.01 0.63
CA LEU A 53 -5.17 1.14 -0.17
C LEU A 53 -5.10 0.03 -1.22
N PRO A 54 -5.17 0.41 -2.50
CA PRO A 54 -5.21 -0.55 -3.59
C PRO A 54 -3.94 -1.39 -3.57
N SER A 55 -4.04 -2.63 -4.05
CA SER A 55 -2.87 -3.48 -4.21
C SER A 55 -1.82 -2.78 -5.08
N ILE A 56 -0.54 -3.11 -4.86
CA ILE A 56 0.56 -2.49 -5.61
C ILE A 56 0.39 -2.63 -7.12
N THR A 57 -0.19 -3.74 -7.59
CA THR A 57 -0.54 -3.97 -9.00
C THR A 57 -1.54 -2.94 -9.54
N LYS A 58 -2.54 -2.57 -8.74
CA LYS A 58 -3.51 -1.53 -9.10
C LYS A 58 -2.86 -0.14 -9.09
N ILE A 59 -1.95 0.12 -8.17
CA ILE A 59 -1.14 1.36 -8.16
C ILE A 59 -0.31 1.46 -9.45
N PHE A 60 0.39 0.39 -9.85
CA PHE A 60 1.12 0.36 -11.12
C PHE A 60 0.21 0.61 -12.33
N SER A 61 -0.99 0.03 -12.33
CA SER A 61 -1.96 0.23 -13.41
C SER A 61 -2.43 1.69 -13.48
N MET A 62 -2.64 2.34 -12.32
CA MET A 62 -3.02 3.76 -12.24
C MET A 62 -1.90 4.67 -12.75
N VAL A 63 -0.65 4.39 -12.40
CA VAL A 63 0.53 5.15 -12.90
C VAL A 63 0.65 5.00 -14.43
N LEU A 64 0.59 3.78 -14.95
CA LEU A 64 0.66 3.52 -16.40
C LEU A 64 -0.51 4.10 -17.18
N GLN A 65 -1.66 4.31 -16.53
CA GLN A 65 -2.80 4.98 -17.14
C GLN A 65 -2.60 6.49 -17.17
N PHE A 66 -2.06 7.07 -16.09
CA PHE A 66 -1.71 8.49 -16.03
C PHE A 66 -0.67 8.87 -17.09
N GLU A 67 0.42 8.12 -17.22
CA GLU A 67 1.45 8.36 -18.25
C GLU A 67 0.92 8.24 -19.68
N ARG A 68 -0.20 7.54 -19.91
CA ARG A 68 -0.82 7.39 -21.23
C ARG A 68 -1.81 8.52 -21.55
N GLN A 69 -2.32 9.19 -20.53
CA GLN A 69 -3.31 10.25 -20.62
C GLN A 69 -2.67 11.65 -20.56
N ASN A 70 -1.38 11.70 -20.24
CA ASN A 70 -0.51 12.89 -20.30
C ASN A 70 0.38 12.83 -21.55
#